data_AF-A0A965VI13-F1
#
_entry.id   AF-A0A965VI13-F1
#
_cell.length_a   1.000
_cell.length_b   1.000
_cell.length_c   1.000
_cell.angle_alpha   90.00
_cell.angle_beta   90.00
_cell.angle_gamma   90.00
#
_symmetry.space_group_name_H-M   'P 1'
#
loop_
_entity.id
_entity.type
_entity.pdbx_description
1 polymer ?
#
loop_
_entity_poly.entity_id
_entity_poly.type
_entity_poly.pdbx_seq_one_letter_code
_entity_poly.pdbx_strand_id
1 'polypeptide(L)' 'MAKRKAEAQADDLPRIKITTSAGDVVVELFENEAPNTVANFIALVEKGFYDGTPFHRVIGGFMAQGGDPTG' A
#
# COMPACT_ATOMS: atom_id res chain seq x y z
N MET A 1 4.06 -17.72 -5.89
CA MET A 1 2.81 -17.33 -6.60
C MET A 1 1.59 -18.14 -6.14
N ALA A 2 1.66 -19.47 -5.97
CA ALA A 2 0.51 -20.26 -5.53
C ALA A 2 0.00 -19.88 -4.11
N LYS A 3 0.92 -19.60 -3.18
CA LYS A 3 0.58 -19.20 -1.80
C LYS A 3 -0.24 -17.90 -1.74
N ARG A 4 0.27 -16.82 -2.35
CA ARG A 4 -0.46 -15.53 -2.47
C ARG A 4 -1.83 -15.63 -3.12
N LYS A 5 -2.00 -16.51 -4.12
CA LYS A 5 -3.31 -16.74 -4.73
C LYS A 5 -4.29 -17.39 -3.76
N ALA A 6 -3.84 -18.36 -2.97
CA ALA A 6 -4.66 -19.01 -1.96
C ALA A 6 -5.03 -18.05 -0.82
N GLU A 7 -4.09 -17.20 -0.37
CA GLU A 7 -4.32 -16.18 0.64
C GLU A 7 -5.30 -15.11 0.15
N ALA A 8 -5.11 -14.57 -1.07
CA ALA A 8 -6.07 -13.64 -1.66
C ALA A 8 -7.47 -14.25 -1.86
N GLN A 9 -7.55 -15.57 -2.08
CA GLN A 9 -8.83 -16.28 -2.23
C GLN A 9 -9.53 -16.55 -0.89
N ALA A 10 -8.80 -16.53 0.23
CA ALA A 10 -9.39 -16.61 1.57
C ALA A 10 -10.12 -15.31 1.96
N ASP A 11 -9.81 -14.19 1.29
CA ASP A 11 -10.49 -12.89 1.42
C ASP A 11 -10.49 -12.32 2.86
N ASP A 12 -9.47 -12.66 3.64
CA ASP A 12 -9.30 -12.27 5.05
C ASP A 12 -8.11 -11.33 5.30
N LEU A 13 -7.44 -10.87 4.24
CA LEU A 13 -6.26 -10.01 4.33
C LEU A 13 -6.61 -8.54 4.57
N PRO A 14 -5.76 -7.79 5.30
CA PRO A 14 -5.95 -6.35 5.49
C PRO A 14 -5.98 -5.58 4.16
N ARG A 15 -6.92 -4.64 4.04
CA ARG A 15 -7.07 -3.76 2.88
C ARG A 15 -6.98 -2.30 3.29
N ILE A 16 -6.25 -1.51 2.50
CA ILE A 16 -6.13 -0.07 2.70
C ILE A 16 -6.62 0.65 1.44
N LYS A 17 -7.40 1.71 1.63
CA LYS A 17 -7.80 2.60 0.55
C LYS A 17 -6.90 3.83 0.53
N ILE A 18 -6.25 4.06 -0.60
CA ILE A 18 -5.42 5.24 -0.87
C ILE A 18 -6.25 6.16 -1.77
N THR A 19 -6.69 7.29 -1.22
CA THR A 19 -7.36 8.34 -1.99
C THR A 19 -6.31 9.27 -2.58
N THR A 20 -6.26 9.35 -3.90
CA THR A 20 -5.30 10.19 -4.64
C THR A 20 -6.04 11.19 -5.51
N SER A 21 -5.32 12.20 -6.04
CA SER A 21 -5.86 13.13 -7.03
C SER A 21 -6.23 12.46 -8.37
N ALA A 22 -5.72 11.26 -8.65
CA ALA A 22 -6.04 10.48 -9.84
C ALA A 22 -7.15 9.44 -9.59
N GLY A 23 -7.71 9.38 -8.38
CA GLY A 23 -8.76 8.44 -7.98
C GLY A 23 -8.38 7.57 -6.78
N ASP A 24 -9.32 6.73 -6.37
CA ASP A 24 -9.14 5.79 -5.26
C ASP A 24 -8.43 4.51 -5.73
N VAL A 25 -7.45 4.05 -4.95
CA VAL A 25 -6.74 2.78 -5.13
C VAL A 25 -6.92 1.95 -3.87
N VAL A 26 -7.42 0.71 -4.02
CA VAL A 26 -7.51 -0.24 -2.90
C VAL A 26 -6.35 -1.22 -3.01
N VAL A 27 -5.56 -1.34 -1.95
CA VAL A 27 -4.44 -2.28 -1.85
C VAL A 27 -4.73 -3.33 -0.79
N GLU A 28 -4.46 -4.59 -1.12
CA GLU A 28 -4.54 -5.72 -0.20
C GLU A 28 -3.12 -6.11 0.25
N LEU A 29 -2.95 -6.38 1.54
CA LEU A 29 -1.64 -6.55 2.17
C LEU A 29 -1.43 -8.00 2.60
N PHE A 30 -0.34 -8.62 2.13
CA PHE A 30 0.02 -9.99 2.49
C PHE A 30 0.74 -10.05 3.84
N GLU A 31 0.01 -9.85 4.94
CA GLU A 31 0.59 -9.83 6.30
C GLU A 31 1.26 -11.16 6.68
N ASN A 32 0.77 -12.28 6.17
CA ASN A 32 1.34 -13.61 6.39
C ASN A 32 2.73 -13.79 5.75
N GLU A 33 3.07 -13.00 4.72
CA GLU A 33 4.38 -13.04 4.07
C GLU A 33 5.32 -11.92 4.55
N ALA A 34 4.78 -10.75 4.91
CA ALA A 34 5.57 -9.59 5.31
C ALA A 34 5.01 -8.88 6.56
N PRO A 35 4.92 -9.57 7.72
CA PRO A 35 4.16 -9.09 8.88
C PRO A 35 4.68 -7.76 9.42
N ASN A 36 6.01 -7.60 9.53
CA ASN A 36 6.61 -6.37 10.04
C ASN A 36 6.38 -5.18 9.10
N THR A 37 6.45 -5.41 7.78
CA THR A 37 6.25 -4.36 6.78
C THR A 37 4.79 -3.93 6.75
N VAL A 38 3.86 -4.88 6.80
CA VAL A 38 2.42 -4.60 6.84
C VAL A 38 2.05 -3.87 8.13
N ALA A 39 2.52 -4.34 9.28
CA ALA A 39 2.29 -3.67 10.56
C ALA A 39 2.81 -2.22 10.58
N ASN A 40 4.03 -1.99 10.07
CA ASN A 40 4.57 -0.63 9.97
C ASN A 40 3.75 0.25 9.01
N PHE A 41 3.34 -0.29 7.87
CA PHE A 41 2.55 0.46 6.89
C PHE A 41 1.17 0.85 7.45
N ILE A 42 0.46 -0.09 8.08
CA ILE A 42 -0.82 0.18 8.76
C ILE A 42 -0.62 1.26 9.83
N ALA A 43 0.40 1.11 10.69
CA ALA A 43 0.66 2.08 11.75
C ALA A 43 0.96 3.50 11.23
N LEU A 44 1.60 3.64 10.07
CA LEU A 44 1.82 4.95 9.43
C LEU A 44 0.54 5.51 8.81
N VAL A 45 -0.28 4.66 8.20
CA VAL A 45 -1.59 5.04 7.65
C VAL A 45 -2.53 5.53 8.76
N GLU A 46 -2.63 4.80 9.88
CA GLU A 46 -3.48 5.20 11.02
C GLU A 46 -3.05 6.52 11.66
N LYS A 47 -1.77 6.88 11.52
CA LYS A 47 -1.23 8.17 11.99
C LYS A 47 -1.44 9.32 10.99
N GLY A 48 -2.04 9.07 9.83
CA GLY A 48 -2.17 10.05 8.75
C GLY A 48 -0.83 10.48 8.13
N PHE A 49 0.24 9.67 8.29
CA PHE A 49 1.59 10.06 7.88
C PHE A 49 1.71 10.31 6.37
N TYR A 50 0.93 9.60 5.57
CA TYR A 50 0.95 9.72 4.11
C TYR A 50 0.01 10.79 3.56
N ASP A 51 -0.76 11.47 4.41
CA ASP A 51 -1.71 12.49 3.98
C ASP A 51 -0.98 13.68 3.35
N GLY A 52 -1.38 14.02 2.12
CA GLY A 52 -0.73 15.09 1.36
C GLY A 52 0.65 14.75 0.81
N THR A 53 1.15 13.52 1.00
CA THR A 53 2.46 13.11 0.44
C THR A 53 2.35 12.85 -1.07
N PRO A 54 3.27 13.39 -1.90
CA PRO A 54 3.22 13.20 -3.35
C PRO A 54 3.83 11.87 -3.79
N PHE A 55 3.44 11.42 -4.97
CA PHE A 55 4.27 10.50 -5.76
C PHE A 55 5.41 11.29 -6.40
N HIS A 56 6.54 11.42 -5.71
CA HIS A 56 7.67 12.26 -6.15
C HIS A 56 8.42 11.69 -7.36
N ARG A 57 8.25 10.41 -7.69
CA ARG A 57 8.92 9.79 -8.84
C ARG A 57 8.01 8.84 -9.59
N VAL A 58 7.79 9.10 -10.88
CA VAL A 58 6.94 8.29 -11.76
C VAL A 58 7.68 7.96 -13.04
N ILE A 59 7.76 6.67 -13.37
CA ILE A 59 8.34 6.16 -14.62
C ILE A 59 7.27 5.34 -15.34
N GLY A 60 6.85 5.84 -16.49
CA GLY A 60 5.83 5.20 -17.33
C GLY A 60 6.21 3.76 -17.69
N GLY A 61 5.26 2.84 -17.50
CA GLY A 61 5.46 1.40 -17.74
C GLY A 61 6.30 0.67 -16.68
N PHE A 62 6.72 1.35 -15.61
CA PHE A 62 7.54 0.74 -14.56
C PHE A 62 6.93 0.91 -13.17
N MET A 63 6.95 2.11 -12.60
CA MET A 63 6.51 2.33 -11.21
C MET A 63 6.17 3.79 -10.92
N ALA A 64 5.42 3.98 -9.84
CA ALA A 64 5.24 5.25 -9.16
C ALA A 64 5.68 5.08 -7.69
N GLN A 65 6.56 5.96 -7.24
CA GLN A 65 7.15 5.95 -5.90
C GLN A 65 6.67 7.20 -5.15
N GLY A 66 6.27 6.98 -3.90
CA GLY A 66 5.81 8.01 -2.97
C GLY A 66 6.11 7.59 -1.54
N GLY A 67 5.42 8.19 -0.57
CA GLY A 67 5.59 7.89 0.85
C GLY A 67 6.73 8.65 1.54
N ASP A 68 7.29 9.65 0.86
CA ASP A 68 8.22 10.63 1.43
C ASP A 68 7.47 11.96 1.64
N PRO A 69 7.30 12.44 2.90
CA PRO A 69 6.70 13.75 3.17
C PRO A 69 7.53 14.95 2.69
N THR A 70 8.81 14.75 2.39
CA THR A 70 9.72 15.81 1.93
C THR A 70 9.80 15.94 0.42
N GLY A 71 9.30 14.95 -0.33
CA GLY A 71 9.25 14.96 -1.80
C GLY A 71 10.52 14.40 -2.43
#